data_AF-A0A2W7BR92-F1
#
_entry.id   AF-A0A2W7BR92-F1
#
_cell.length_a   1.000
_cell.length_b   1.000
_cell.length_c   1.000
_cell.angle_alpha   90.00
_cell.angle_beta   90.00
_cell.angle_gamma   90.00
#
_symmetry.space_group_name_H-M   'P 1'
#
loop_
_entity.id
_entity.type
_entity.pdbx_description
1 polymer ?
#
loop_
_entity_poly.entity_id
_entity_poly.type
_entity_poly.pdbx_seq_one_letter_code
_entity_poly.pdbx_strand_id
1 'polypeptide(L)' 'MNYDFGIAIRSDDQPYDVTSFAKKHGLTIPAADAVLFAKGPSRTACDAAALAFLCAVAAYAKKQSVR' A
#
# COMPACT_ATOMS: atom_id res chain seq x y z
N MET A 1 -36.95 13.13 13.80
CA MET A 1 -35.49 13.33 13.83
C MET A 1 -34.88 12.23 12.98
N ASN A 2 -34.29 12.59 11.83
CA ASN A 2 -33.68 11.62 10.91
C ASN A 2 -32.32 11.25 11.50
N TYR A 3 -32.21 10.04 12.05
CA TYR A 3 -30.96 9.52 12.57
C TYR A 3 -30.14 9.03 11.38
N ASP A 4 -29.37 9.96 10.80
CA ASP A 4 -28.27 9.65 9.88
C ASP A 4 -27.23 8.84 10.66
N PHE A 5 -27.44 7.53 10.72
CA PHE A 5 -26.50 6.59 11.28
C PHE A 5 -25.40 6.40 10.23
N GLY A 6 -24.54 7.41 10.11
CA GLY A 6 -23.30 7.30 9.38
C GLY A 6 -22.53 6.13 9.97
N ILE A 7 -22.61 4.97 9.32
CA ILE A 7 -21.78 3.82 9.61
C ILE A 7 -20.35 4.32 9.43
N ALA A 8 -19.69 4.66 10.53
CA ALA A 8 -18.27 4.91 10.57
C ALA A 8 -17.59 3.57 10.27
N ILE A 9 -17.53 3.22 8.98
CA ILE A 9 -16.67 2.15 8.50
C ILE A 9 -15.29 2.57 8.99
N ARG A 10 -14.72 1.79 9.92
CA ARG A 10 -13.39 2.05 10.45
C ARG A 10 -12.50 2.17 9.22
N SER A 11 -11.78 3.27 9.07
CA SER A 11 -10.96 3.53 7.89
C SER A 11 -9.96 2.38 7.62
N ASP A 12 -9.62 1.60 8.66
CA ASP A 12 -8.84 0.37 8.58
C ASP A 12 -9.47 -0.79 7.81
N ASP A 13 -10.81 -0.86 7.75
CA ASP A 13 -11.55 -1.92 7.04
C ASP A 13 -11.78 -1.58 5.55
N GLN A 14 -11.44 -0.36 5.13
CA GLN A 14 -11.53 0.02 3.72
C GLN A 14 -10.22 -0.28 2.97
N PRO A 15 -10.31 -0.87 1.76
CA PRO A 15 -9.17 -1.02 0.87
C PRO A 15 -8.43 0.31 0.68
N TYR A 16 -7.11 0.23 0.45
CA TYR A 16 -6.35 1.43 0.09
C TYR A 16 -6.79 1.94 -1.28
N ASP A 17 -6.99 3.25 -1.38
CA ASP A 17 -6.90 3.92 -2.67
C ASP A 17 -5.44 3.90 -3.15
N VAL A 18 -5.25 3.55 -4.44
CA VAL A 18 -3.92 3.36 -5.05
C VAL A 18 -3.09 4.63 -4.97
N THR A 19 -3.68 5.80 -5.22
CA THR A 19 -2.99 7.10 -5.21
C THR A 19 -2.53 7.45 -3.80
N SER A 20 -3.40 7.25 -2.82
CA SER A 20 -3.11 7.50 -1.41
C SER A 20 -2.01 6.58 -0.89
N PHE A 21 -2.04 5.30 -1.27
CA PHE A 21 -1.02 4.32 -0.93
C PHE A 21 0.34 4.65 -1.56
N ALA A 22 0.35 5.01 -2.85
CA ALA A 22 1.55 5.43 -3.57
C ALA A 22 2.21 6.62 -2.88
N LYS A 23 1.43 7.66 -2.54
CA LYS A 23 1.92 8.85 -1.85
C LYS A 23 2.45 8.53 -0.45
N LYS A 24 1.77 7.66 0.30
CA LYS A 24 2.18 7.26 1.65
C LYS A 24 3.54 6.56 1.67
N HIS A 25 3.77 5.66 0.72
CA HIS A 25 4.97 4.82 0.68
C HIS A 25 6.05 5.30 -0.29
N GLY A 26 5.85 6.44 -0.96
CA GLY A 26 6.79 6.97 -1.94
C GLY A 26 6.94 6.06 -3.17
N LEU A 27 5.89 5.33 -3.53
CA LEU A 27 5.87 4.42 -4.67
C LEU A 27 5.33 5.15 -5.91
N THR A 28 5.70 4.65 -7.10
CA THR A 28 4.99 5.01 -8.33
C THR A 28 3.59 4.36 -8.32
N ILE A 29 2.64 4.95 -9.05
CA ILE A 29 1.28 4.42 -9.16
C ILE A 29 1.28 2.93 -9.61
N PRO A 30 2.05 2.50 -10.64
CA PRO A 30 2.07 1.10 -11.03
C PRO A 30 2.64 0.17 -9.96
N ALA A 31 3.64 0.61 -9.18
CA ALA A 31 4.20 -0.20 -8.10
C ALA A 31 3.22 -0.32 -6.93
N ALA A 32 2.53 0.76 -6.59
CA ALA A 32 1.46 0.76 -5.60
C ALA A 32 0.32 -0.21 -5.99
N ASP A 33 -0.13 -0.14 -7.25
CA ASP A 33 -1.18 -1.02 -7.77
C ASP A 33 -0.78 -2.51 -7.69
N ALA A 34 0.45 -2.84 -8.10
CA ALA A 34 0.96 -4.21 -8.01
C ALA A 34 1.04 -4.73 -6.57
N VAL A 35 1.47 -3.90 -5.61
CA VAL A 35 1.55 -4.28 -4.20
C VAL A 35 0.14 -4.52 -3.62
N LEU A 36 -0.81 -3.64 -3.92
CA LEU A 36 -2.20 -3.77 -3.46
C LEU A 36 -2.89 -4.98 -4.08
N PHE A 37 -2.72 -5.20 -5.38
CA PHE A 37 -3.23 -6.38 -6.08
C PHE A 37 -2.70 -7.69 -5.46
N ALA A 38 -1.42 -7.74 -5.08
CA ALA A 38 -0.79 -8.95 -4.57
C ALA A 38 -1.20 -9.34 -3.13
N LYS A 39 -1.66 -8.40 -2.30
CA LYS A 39 -1.95 -8.64 -0.87
C LYS A 39 -3.43 -8.64 -0.50
N GLY A 40 -4.29 -8.05 -1.32
CA GLY A 40 -5.71 -7.96 -1.03
C GLY A 40 -6.04 -6.82 -0.05
N PRO A 41 -7.26 -6.77 0.52
CA PRO A 41 -7.82 -5.55 1.12
C PRO A 41 -7.26 -5.18 2.50
N SER A 42 -6.43 -6.03 3.13
CA SER A 42 -5.90 -5.76 4.47
C SER A 42 -4.84 -4.66 4.44
N ARG A 43 -5.16 -3.50 5.03
CA ARG A 43 -4.23 -2.36 5.10
C ARG A 43 -2.91 -2.69 5.78
N THR A 44 -2.94 -3.43 6.89
CA THR A 44 -1.73 -3.86 7.59
C THR A 44 -0.85 -4.74 6.71
N ALA A 45 -1.45 -5.67 5.95
CA ALA A 45 -0.70 -6.52 5.03
C ALA A 45 -0.10 -5.71 3.87
N CYS A 46 -0.84 -4.73 3.34
CA CYS A 46 -0.38 -3.83 2.30
C CYS A 46 0.79 -2.94 2.76
N ASP A 47 0.69 -2.38 3.98
CA ASP A 47 1.77 -1.57 4.55
C ASP A 47 3.05 -2.40 4.76
N ALA A 48 2.92 -3.62 5.30
CA ALA A 48 4.06 -4.53 5.44
C ALA A 48 4.66 -4.91 4.07
N ALA A 49 3.82 -5.09 3.05
CA ALA A 49 4.28 -5.41 1.71
C ALA A 49 4.97 -4.25 1.01
N ALA A 50 4.52 -3.00 1.19
CA ALA A 50 5.22 -1.83 0.68
C ALA A 50 6.64 -1.73 1.26
N LEU A 51 6.79 -1.94 2.58
CA LEU A 51 8.10 -1.96 3.22
C LEU A 51 8.99 -3.07 2.67
N ALA A 52 8.46 -4.29 2.55
CA ALA A 52 9.20 -5.41 1.98
C ALA A 52 9.62 -5.14 0.52
N PHE A 53 8.74 -4.54 -0.27
CA PHE A 53 9.01 -4.16 -1.65
C PHE A 53 10.15 -3.14 -1.74
N LEU A 54 10.10 -2.07 -0.94
CA LEU A 54 11.17 -1.06 -0.90
C LEU A 54 12.52 -1.66 -0.49
N CYS A 55 12.53 -2.54 0.52
CA CYS A 55 13.74 -3.26 0.91
C CYS A 55 14.29 -4.13 -0.22
N ALA A 56 13.42 -4.83 -0.94
CA ALA A 56 13.82 -5.66 -2.08
C ALA A 56 14.39 -4.81 -3.23
N VAL A 57 13.76 -3.67 -3.55
CA VAL A 57 14.26 -2.73 -4.56
C VAL A 57 15.64 -2.19 -4.17
N ALA A 58 15.83 -1.76 -2.92
CA ALA A 58 17.13 -1.28 -2.43
C ALA A 58 18.21 -2.37 -2.50
N ALA A 59 17.89 -3.60 -2.08
CA ALA A 59 18.81 -4.73 -2.16
C ALA A 59 19.19 -5.07 -3.61
N TYR A 60 18.22 -4.99 -4.53
CA TYR A 60 18.44 -5.23 -5.95
C TYR A 60 19.31 -4.16 -6.60
N ALA A 61 19.07 -2.88 -6.30
CA ALA A 61 19.89 -1.77 -6.79
C ALA A 61 21.35 -1.90 -6.33
N LYS A 62 21.58 -2.29 -5.07
CA LYS A 62 22.93 -2.57 -4.54
C LYS A 62 23.62 -3.70 -5.31
N LYS A 63 22.88 -4.77 -5.64
CA LYS A 63 23.43 -5.91 -6.41
C LYS A 63 23.75 -5.54 -7.85
N GLN A 64 22.96 -4.67 -8.48
CA GLN A 64 23.24 -4.19 -9.83
C GLN A 64 24.48 -3.29 -9.90
N SER A 65 24.76 -2.48 -8.87
CA SER A 65 25.95 -1.61 -8.87
C SER A 65 27.28 -2.37 -8.78
N VAL A 66 27.26 -3.62 -8.32
CA VAL A 66 28.46 -4.48 -8.22
C VAL A 66 28.70 -5.27 -9.52
N ARG A 67 27.77 -5.20 -10.47
CA ARG A 67 27.77 -5.95 -11.72
C ARG A 67 28.16 -5.07 -12.89
#